data_AF-A0A378PR18-F1
#
_entry.id   AF-A0A378PR18-F1
#
_cell.length_a   1.000
_cell.length_b   1.000
_cell.length_c   1.000
_cell.angle_alpha   90.00
_cell.angle_beta   90.00
_cell.angle_gamma   90.00
#
_symmetry.space_group_name_H-M   'P 1'
#
loop_
_entity.id
_entity.type
_entity.pdbx_description
1 polymer ?
#
loop_
_entity_poly.entity_id
_entity_poly.type
_entity_poly.pdbx_seq_one_letter_code
_entity_poly.pdbx_strand_id
1 'polypeptide(L)'
;MNHRAHLHSVYLPNLTVQNGIRVFVQTGGIKHYTAKDDIELQAQDGQIKHIAKDNIEIISTEGKIQITSPTQLSINICGSEFKMNEQGVFITTPGVFQVKSNEKVMEGG
;
A
#
# COMPACT_ATOMS: atom_id res chain seq x y z
N MET A 1 12.77 -33.67 -9.57
CA MET A 1 13.26 -32.77 -10.64
C MET A 1 12.81 -31.36 -10.31
N ASN A 2 13.71 -30.37 -10.31
CA ASN A 2 13.33 -28.97 -10.13
C ASN A 2 12.95 -28.42 -11.50
N HIS A 3 11.66 -28.15 -11.73
CA HIS A 3 11.19 -27.53 -12.96
C HIS A 3 11.29 -26.01 -12.82
N ARG A 4 12.05 -25.37 -13.71
CA ARG A 4 12.21 -23.91 -13.76
C ARG A 4 11.66 -23.39 -15.08
N ALA A 5 10.71 -22.47 -15.01
CA ALA A 5 10.22 -21.73 -16.17
C ALA A 5 11.00 -20.41 -16.30
N HIS A 6 11.36 -20.05 -17.53
CA HIS A 6 12.04 -18.79 -17.85
C HIS A 6 11.34 -18.12 -19.02
N LEU A 7 11.05 -16.83 -18.87
CA LEU A 7 10.61 -15.97 -19.96
C LEU A 7 11.60 -14.81 -20.04
N HIS A 8 12.19 -14.61 -21.22
CA HIS A 8 13.05 -13.49 -21.54
C HIS A 8 12.62 -12.95 -22.91
N SER A 9 12.49 -11.63 -23.04
CA SER A 9 12.08 -10.98 -24.27
C SER A 9 12.91 -9.72 -24.48
N VAL A 10 13.31 -9.47 -25.74
CA VAL A 10 13.99 -8.24 -26.16
C VAL A 10 12.96 -7.10 -26.41
N TYR A 11 11.69 -7.45 -26.62
CA TYR A 11 10.57 -6.52 -26.79
C TYR A 11 9.62 -6.55 -25.59
N LEU A 12 8.82 -5.49 -25.37
CA LEU A 12 7.82 -5.40 -24.29
C LEU A 12 6.73 -6.48 -24.47
N PRO A 13 6.72 -7.56 -23.68
CA PRO A 13 5.68 -8.58 -23.80
C PRO A 13 4.41 -8.09 -23.09
N ASN A 14 3.26 -8.26 -23.74
CA ASN A 14 1.96 -8.09 -23.10
C ASN A 14 1.39 -9.44 -22.70
N LEU A 15 0.84 -9.55 -21.49
CA LEU A 15 0.10 -10.72 -21.03
C LEU A 15 -1.34 -10.33 -20.76
N THR A 16 -2.25 -10.80 -21.60
CA THR A 16 -3.70 -10.62 -21.44
C THR A 16 -4.35 -11.97 -21.24
N VAL A 17 -5.21 -12.10 -20.24
CA VAL A 17 -5.94 -13.32 -19.93
C VAL A 17 -7.42 -13.02 -19.72
N GLN A 18 -8.29 -13.96 -20.07
CA GLN A 18 -9.74 -13.78 -19.93
C GLN A 18 -10.21 -13.89 -18.47
N ASN A 19 -9.67 -14.84 -17.71
CA ASN A 19 -10.22 -15.22 -16.40
C ASN A 19 -9.36 -14.77 -15.21
N GLY A 20 -8.03 -14.75 -15.34
CA GLY A 20 -7.14 -14.25 -14.28
C GLY A 20 -5.80 -14.95 -14.18
N ILE A 21 -4.89 -14.33 -13.43
CA ILE A 21 -3.54 -14.82 -13.12
C ILE A 21 -3.48 -15.10 -11.61
N ARG A 22 -3.00 -16.29 -11.23
CA ARG A 22 -2.72 -16.65 -9.83
C ARG A 22 -1.25 -17.03 -9.71
N VAL A 23 -0.51 -16.32 -8.87
CA VAL A 23 0.90 -16.60 -8.58
C VAL A 23 1.02 -17.08 -7.15
N PHE A 24 1.57 -18.28 -6.97
CA PHE A 24 1.82 -18.86 -5.66
C PHE A 24 3.25 -19.40 -5.61
N VAL A 25 3.96 -19.07 -4.53
CA VAL A 25 5.35 -19.47 -4.32
C VAL A 25 5.46 -20.07 -2.92
N GLN A 26 5.80 -21.35 -2.84
CA GLN A 26 5.92 -22.06 -1.56
C GLN A 26 7.17 -21.62 -0.77
N THR A 27 8.28 -21.38 -1.47
CA THR A 27 9.57 -20.95 -0.89
C THR A 27 10.27 -19.96 -1.83
N GLY A 28 11.02 -18.98 -1.28
CA GLY A 28 11.80 -18.01 -2.06
C GLY A 28 11.12 -16.66 -2.35
N GLY A 29 9.79 -16.58 -2.19
CA GLY A 29 9.04 -15.32 -2.29
C GLY A 29 8.83 -14.80 -3.71
N ILE A 30 8.19 -13.63 -3.82
CA ILE A 30 7.92 -12.93 -5.08
C ILE A 30 8.64 -11.58 -5.02
N LYS A 31 9.26 -11.19 -6.14
CA LYS A 31 9.93 -9.90 -6.29
C LYS A 31 9.47 -9.24 -7.59
N HIS A 32 8.96 -8.02 -7.50
CA HIS A 32 8.58 -7.20 -8.66
C HIS A 32 9.56 -6.04 -8.76
N TYR A 33 10.26 -5.93 -9.89
CA TYR A 33 11.26 -4.88 -10.13
C TYR A 33 11.05 -4.27 -11.50
N THR A 34 11.30 -2.97 -11.60
CA THR A 34 11.51 -2.28 -12.87
C THR A 34 12.79 -1.47 -12.77
N ALA A 35 13.60 -1.46 -13.83
CA ALA A 35 14.86 -0.70 -13.85
C ALA A 35 14.63 0.77 -14.28
N LYS A 36 13.58 1.00 -15.05
CA LYS A 36 13.16 2.30 -15.59
C LYS A 36 11.63 2.29 -15.68
N ASP A 37 11.02 3.47 -15.57
CA ASP A 37 9.56 3.66 -15.64
C ASP A 37 8.82 3.04 -14.43
N ASP A 38 7.49 3.08 -14.46
CA ASP A 38 6.65 2.87 -13.28
C ASP A 38 6.16 1.41 -13.14
N ILE A 39 5.85 1.01 -11.90
CA ILE A 39 5.00 -0.14 -11.62
C ILE A 39 3.60 0.39 -11.30
N GLU A 40 2.64 0.05 -12.15
CA GLU A 40 1.24 0.42 -11.97
C GLU A 40 0.38 -0.79 -11.61
N LEU A 41 -0.36 -0.70 -10.51
CA LEU A 41 -1.28 -1.73 -10.04
C LEU A 41 -2.68 -1.12 -9.89
N GLN A 42 -3.64 -1.65 -10.63
CA GLN A 42 -5.02 -1.18 -10.60
C GLN A 42 -6.01 -2.34 -10.54
N ALA A 43 -7.12 -2.12 -9.83
CA ALA A 43 -8.31 -2.95 -9.89
C ALA A 43 -9.50 -2.04 -10.25
N GLN A 44 -9.85 -1.97 -11.54
CA GLN A 44 -10.81 -0.98 -12.05
C GLN A 44 -12.23 -1.15 -11.51
N ASP A 45 -12.64 -2.39 -11.26
CA ASP A 45 -13.96 -2.76 -10.71
C ASP A 45 -13.81 -3.66 -9.47
N GLY A 46 -12.64 -3.62 -8.83
CA GLY A 46 -12.27 -4.54 -7.77
C GLY A 46 -11.51 -3.87 -6.64
N GLN A 47 -11.02 -4.69 -5.72
CA GLN A 47 -10.22 -4.24 -4.58
C GLN A 47 -8.77 -4.71 -4.71
N ILE A 48 -7.84 -3.92 -4.19
CA ILE A 48 -6.45 -4.32 -3.96
C ILE A 48 -6.30 -4.67 -2.47
N LYS A 49 -5.68 -5.81 -2.16
CA LYS A 49 -5.36 -6.25 -0.80
C LYS A 49 -3.88 -6.60 -0.69
N HIS A 50 -3.17 -5.94 0.20
CA HIS A 50 -1.79 -6.28 0.59
C HIS A 50 -1.82 -6.81 2.02
N ILE A 51 -1.46 -8.08 2.19
CA ILE A 51 -1.52 -8.78 3.48
C ILE A 51 -0.18 -9.46 3.71
N ALA A 52 0.44 -9.20 4.85
CA ALA A 52 1.67 -9.85 5.30
C ALA A 52 1.48 -10.39 6.72
N LYS A 53 2.17 -11.50 7.03
CA LYS A 53 2.24 -12.02 8.41
C LYS A 53 3.12 -11.13 9.30
N ASP A 54 4.11 -10.51 8.70
CA ASP A 54 5.10 -9.66 9.34
C ASP A 54 4.97 -8.24 8.76
N ASN A 55 6.05 -7.48 8.70
CA ASN A 55 6.06 -6.09 8.28
C ASN A 55 5.60 -5.85 6.82
N ILE A 56 5.02 -4.66 6.60
CA ILE A 56 4.81 -4.05 5.28
C ILE A 56 5.54 -2.71 5.29
N GLU A 57 6.41 -2.50 4.30
CA GLU A 57 7.16 -1.25 4.12
C GLU A 57 6.74 -0.58 2.81
N ILE A 58 6.39 0.72 2.88
CA ILE A 58 6.12 1.57 1.73
C ILE A 58 7.08 2.74 1.82
N ILE A 59 8.04 2.80 0.89
CA ILE A 59 9.18 3.73 0.96
C ILE A 59 9.28 4.46 -0.38
N SER A 60 9.34 5.80 -0.32
CA SER A 60 9.79 6.64 -1.44
C SER A 60 11.16 7.20 -1.07
N THR A 61 12.19 6.92 -1.86
CA THR A 61 13.57 7.32 -1.55
C THR A 61 13.87 8.77 -1.89
N GLU A 62 13.20 9.30 -2.91
CA GLU A 62 13.46 10.65 -3.43
C GLU A 62 12.18 11.49 -3.59
N GLY A 63 11.01 10.84 -3.53
CA GLY A 63 9.72 11.46 -3.84
C GLY A 63 8.76 11.50 -2.66
N LYS A 64 7.47 11.40 -2.97
CA LYS A 64 6.36 11.41 -2.02
C LYS A 64 5.61 10.08 -2.00
N ILE A 65 4.98 9.77 -0.87
CA ILE A 65 3.91 8.77 -0.78
C ILE A 65 2.59 9.53 -0.81
N GLN A 66 1.74 9.24 -1.78
CA GLN A 66 0.40 9.85 -1.90
C GLN A 66 -0.67 8.78 -1.75
N ILE A 67 -1.58 8.99 -0.81
CA ILE A 67 -2.76 8.14 -0.58
C ILE A 67 -3.97 9.04 -0.75
N THR A 68 -4.93 8.61 -1.58
CA THR A 68 -6.14 9.37 -1.87
C THR A 68 -7.32 8.42 -1.83
N SER A 69 -8.38 8.83 -1.14
CA SER A 69 -9.63 8.08 -1.02
C SER A 69 -10.79 9.05 -1.18
N PRO A 70 -11.80 8.72 -1.99
CA PRO A 70 -12.98 9.58 -2.14
C PRO A 70 -13.89 9.58 -0.91
N THR A 71 -13.78 8.57 -0.04
CA THR A 71 -14.71 8.37 1.08
C THR A 71 -14.01 8.47 2.44
N GLN A 72 -12.99 7.64 2.65
CA GLN A 72 -12.34 7.53 3.95
C GLN A 72 -10.93 6.93 3.85
N LEU A 73 -10.04 7.42 4.71
CA LEU A 73 -8.79 6.76 5.10
C LEU A 73 -8.88 6.38 6.58
N SER A 74 -8.55 5.13 6.93
CA SER A 74 -8.46 4.65 8.32
C SER A 74 -7.17 3.86 8.52
N ILE A 75 -6.44 4.16 9.59
CA ILE A 75 -5.24 3.45 10.03
C ILE A 75 -5.49 3.00 11.47
N ASN A 76 -5.46 1.69 11.70
CA ASN A 76 -5.73 1.09 13.01
C ASN A 76 -4.46 0.44 13.56
N ILE A 77 -4.05 0.82 14.77
CA ILE A 77 -2.82 0.36 15.42
C ILE A 77 -3.09 0.13 16.90
N CYS A 78 -3.03 -1.12 17.36
CA CYS A 78 -3.17 -1.47 18.79
C CYS A 78 -4.40 -0.85 19.49
N GLY A 79 -5.52 -0.73 18.78
CA GLY A 79 -6.76 -0.12 19.29
C GLY A 79 -6.83 1.41 19.14
N SER A 80 -5.76 2.07 18.72
CA SER A 80 -5.80 3.45 18.24
C SER A 80 -6.25 3.52 16.78
N GLU A 81 -6.99 4.57 16.42
CA GLU A 81 -7.43 4.86 15.06
C GLU A 81 -6.98 6.27 14.65
N PHE A 82 -6.37 6.37 13.47
CA PHE A 82 -6.31 7.61 12.69
C PHE A 82 -7.30 7.50 11.54
N LYS A 83 -8.28 8.41 11.48
CA LYS A 83 -9.34 8.41 10.45
C LYS A 83 -9.50 9.78 9.83
N MET A 84 -9.67 9.82 8.52
CA MET A 84 -9.98 11.02 7.74
C MET A 84 -11.15 10.72 6.79
N ASN A 85 -12.18 11.55 6.83
CA ASN A 85 -13.37 11.45 5.97
C ASN A 85 -14.04 12.82 5.82
N GLU A 86 -15.26 12.85 5.26
CA GLU A 86 -16.05 14.08 5.06
C GLU A 86 -16.33 14.89 6.35
N GLN A 87 -16.26 14.28 7.53
CA GLN A 87 -16.51 14.93 8.81
C GLN A 87 -15.25 15.57 9.41
N GLY A 88 -14.06 15.29 8.85
CA GLY A 88 -12.78 15.83 9.30
C GLY A 88 -11.72 14.77 9.59
N VAL A 89 -10.80 15.10 10.50
CA VAL A 89 -9.67 14.25 10.91
C VAL A 89 -9.82 13.86 12.37
N PHE A 90 -9.76 12.56 12.65
CA PHE A 90 -10.02 11.98 13.96
C PHE A 90 -8.83 11.12 14.40
N ILE A 91 -8.40 11.32 15.66
CA ILE A 91 -7.43 10.47 16.35
C ILE A 91 -8.09 9.95 17.62
N THR A 92 -8.35 8.64 17.67
CA THR A 92 -8.96 7.98 18.83
C THR A 92 -7.94 7.01 19.41
N THR A 93 -7.70 7.03 20.73
CA THR A 93 -6.79 6.09 21.38
C THR A 93 -7.29 5.71 22.77
N PRO A 94 -7.16 4.43 23.19
CA PRO A 94 -7.46 4.03 24.55
C PRO A 94 -6.40 4.50 25.56
N GLY A 95 -5.19 4.84 25.07
CA GLY A 95 -4.09 5.33 25.88
C GLY A 95 -3.97 6.85 25.89
N VAL A 96 -2.77 7.35 26.18
CA VAL A 96 -2.48 8.79 26.15
C VAL A 96 -2.21 9.23 24.72
N PHE A 97 -2.93 10.25 24.25
CA PHE A 97 -2.53 11.02 23.08
C PHE A 97 -1.53 12.11 23.50
N GLN A 98 -0.24 11.87 23.29
CA GLN A 98 0.81 12.80 23.70
C GLN A 98 1.28 13.67 22.53
N VAL A 99 1.18 14.99 22.68
CA VAL A 99 1.69 15.97 21.71
C VAL A 99 2.84 16.76 22.35
N LYS A 100 4.02 16.68 21.75
CA LYS A 100 5.20 17.49 22.13
C LYS A 100 5.50 18.48 21.01
N SER A 101 5.43 19.78 21.29
CA SER A 101 5.73 20.84 20.33
C SER A 101 6.27 22.09 21.02
N ASN A 102 7.11 22.86 20.30
CA ASN A 102 7.61 24.16 20.77
C ASN A 102 6.50 25.22 20.74
N GLU A 103 5.70 25.21 19.68
CA GLU A 103 4.51 26.04 19.51
C GLU A 103 3.35 25.17 19.04
N LYS A 104 2.13 25.59 19.37
CA LYS A 104 0.90 24.98 18.86
C LYS A 104 -0.17 26.07 18.82
N VAL A 105 -0.80 26.21 17.67
CA VAL A 105 -1.96 27.07 17.48
C VAL A 105 -3.14 26.14 17.24
N MET A 106 -4.16 26.26 18.09
CA MET A 106 -5.43 25.57 17.94
C MET A 106 -6.49 26.65 18.01
N GLU A 107 -6.94 27.09 16.85
CA GLU A 107 -8.02 28.06 16.73
C GLU A 107 -9.32 27.29 16.51
N GLY A 108 -10.27 27.51 17.39
CA GLY A 108 -11.65 27.04 17.22
C GLY A 108 -12.47 28.10 16.50
N GLY A 109 -13.49 27.66 15.78
CA GLY A 109 -14.64 28.49 15.42
C GLY A 109 -15.66 28.48 16.55
#